data_AF-A0A753ZAF1-F1
#
_entry.id   AF-A0A753ZAF1-F1
#
_cell.length_a   1.000
_cell.length_b   1.000
_cell.length_c   1.000
_cell.angle_alpha   90.00
_cell.angle_beta   90.00
_cell.angle_gamma   90.00
#
_symmetry.space_group_name_H-M   'P 1'
#
loop_
_entity.id
_entity.type
_entity.pdbx_description
1 polymer ?
#
loop_
_entity_poly.entity_id
_entity_poly.type
_entity_poly.pdbx_seq_one_letter_code
_entity_poly.pdbx_strand_id
1 'polypeptide(L)'
;MESKQEGQEFPTTDEQVKPVKDEQALPAKDEQTKFVKGEQALPATDWHRVDIIAALHKKRLSLASLGRANGLGNETLINALNHSYPRGELIIANALNTTPSEIWPSRYFDPDGTPIKRTIRKPPLTD
;
A
#
# COMPACT_ATOMS: atom_id res chain seq x y z
N MET A 1 41.13 -64.95 30.71
CA MET A 1 40.40 -65.83 29.78
C MET A 1 39.26 -64.99 29.25
N GLU A 2 39.55 -64.20 28.23
CA GLU A 2 39.38 -64.58 26.82
C GLU A 2 37.93 -64.39 26.41
N SER A 3 37.70 -63.40 25.56
CA SER A 3 36.60 -63.20 24.58
C SER A 3 36.66 -61.71 24.23
N LYS A 4 37.53 -61.26 23.32
CA LYS A 4 37.62 -61.54 21.89
C LYS A 4 36.33 -61.14 21.16
N GLN A 5 36.58 -60.50 20.01
CA GLN A 5 35.69 -60.27 18.87
C GLN A 5 34.92 -58.95 18.91
N GLU A 6 34.80 -58.19 17.83
CA GLU A 6 35.50 -58.08 16.55
C GLU A 6 34.90 -56.83 15.89
N GLY A 7 35.64 -56.22 14.96
CA GLY A 7 35.23 -55.00 14.30
C GLY A 7 33.90 -55.11 13.55
N GLN A 8 33.18 -54.00 13.52
CA GLN A 8 32.37 -53.63 12.36
C GLN A 8 32.67 -52.17 12.04
N GLU A 9 33.31 -51.98 10.89
CA GLU A 9 33.45 -50.67 10.26
C GLU A 9 32.09 -50.16 9.81
N PHE A 10 31.78 -48.92 10.16
CA PHE A 10 31.02 -48.04 9.29
C PHE A 10 31.70 -46.66 9.34
N PRO A 11 32.34 -46.18 8.26
CA PRO A 11 32.59 -44.77 8.11
C PRO A 11 31.28 -44.13 7.67
N THR A 12 30.43 -43.75 8.62
CA THR A 12 29.33 -42.83 8.35
C THR A 12 29.78 -41.47 8.83
N THR A 13 30.30 -40.73 7.86
CA THR A 13 30.22 -39.28 7.73
C THR A 13 29.28 -38.64 8.74
N ASP A 14 29.85 -37.70 9.51
CA ASP A 14 29.13 -36.60 10.14
C ASP A 14 28.51 -35.76 9.01
N GLU A 15 27.42 -36.30 8.46
CA GLU A 15 26.55 -35.70 7.47
C GLU A 15 25.12 -36.02 7.89
N GLN A 16 24.69 -35.32 8.94
CA GLN A 16 23.40 -34.64 8.83
C GLN A 16 23.65 -33.14 8.86
N VAL A 17 24.21 -32.70 7.74
CA VAL A 17 23.69 -31.56 7.00
C VAL A 17 22.16 -31.65 7.04
N LYS A 18 21.55 -30.84 7.90
CA LYS A 18 20.29 -30.21 7.50
C LYS A 18 20.73 -29.03 6.64
N PRO A 19 20.55 -29.14 5.32
CA PRO A 19 21.02 -28.14 4.40
C PRO A 19 20.27 -26.84 4.66
N VAL A 20 21.04 -25.75 4.64
CA VAL A 20 20.56 -24.42 4.29
C VAL A 20 19.92 -24.56 2.92
N LYS A 21 18.64 -24.89 2.91
CA LYS A 21 17.77 -25.11 1.76
C LYS A 21 16.56 -24.24 2.00
N ASP A 22 16.19 -23.27 1.19
CA ASP A 22 16.70 -22.79 -0.08
C ASP A 22 16.45 -21.29 -0.01
N GLU A 23 17.40 -20.51 -0.52
CA GLU A 23 17.10 -19.69 -1.68
C GLU A 23 15.62 -19.28 -1.85
N GLN A 24 15.27 -18.20 -1.17
CA GLN A 24 14.81 -17.04 -1.90
C GLN A 24 15.38 -15.80 -1.22
N ALA A 25 16.54 -15.41 -1.72
CA ALA A 25 16.85 -14.02 -1.88
C ALA A 25 15.60 -13.33 -2.43
N LEU A 26 14.87 -12.62 -1.57
CA LEU A 26 14.17 -11.46 -2.08
C LEU A 26 15.27 -10.41 -2.28
N PRO A 27 15.43 -9.96 -3.53
CA PRO A 27 16.58 -9.22 -3.98
C PRO A 27 16.68 -7.92 -3.21
N ALA A 28 17.89 -7.35 -3.22
CA ALA A 28 18.02 -5.91 -3.24
C ALA A 28 16.99 -5.36 -4.25
N LYS A 29 15.83 -4.96 -3.73
CA LYS A 29 14.96 -4.04 -4.39
C LYS A 29 15.53 -2.66 -4.04
N ASP A 30 16.71 -2.30 -4.51
CA ASP A 30 16.93 -1.71 -5.85
C ASP A 30 15.92 -2.12 -6.95
N GLU A 31 14.64 -2.18 -6.60
CA GLU A 31 13.58 -1.97 -7.53
C GLU A 31 13.46 -0.46 -7.48
N GLN A 32 14.37 0.13 -8.23
CA GLN A 32 14.13 1.28 -9.05
C GLN A 32 12.72 1.13 -9.64
N THR A 33 11.71 1.43 -8.82
CA THR A 33 10.44 1.97 -9.24
C THR A 33 10.80 3.38 -9.70
N LYS A 34 11.47 3.39 -10.84
CA LYS A 34 11.24 4.30 -11.94
C LYS A 34 9.80 4.80 -11.84
N PHE A 35 9.62 5.89 -11.10
CA PHE A 35 8.60 6.86 -11.42
C PHE A 35 9.05 7.43 -12.76
N VAL A 36 8.75 6.67 -13.82
CA VAL A 36 8.63 7.20 -15.17
C VAL A 36 7.49 8.20 -15.12
N LYS A 37 7.77 9.41 -14.63
CA LYS A 37 6.92 10.57 -14.84
C LYS A 37 7.27 11.11 -16.22
N GLY A 38 7.03 10.28 -17.23
CA GLY A 38 7.13 10.62 -18.64
C GLY A 38 5.77 10.37 -19.27
N GLU A 39 5.33 11.33 -20.08
CA GLU A 39 4.07 11.36 -20.85
C GLU A 39 2.78 11.80 -20.11
N GLN A 40 2.70 13.11 -19.94
CA GLN A 40 1.58 14.02 -20.24
C GLN A 40 0.17 13.46 -20.56
N ALA A 41 -0.84 13.97 -19.84
CA ALA A 41 -2.10 14.51 -20.41
C ALA A 41 -2.93 15.18 -19.29
N LEU A 42 -3.08 16.50 -19.37
CA LEU A 42 -4.17 17.24 -18.70
C LEU A 42 -5.45 16.98 -19.53
N PRO A 43 -6.68 17.02 -19.00
CA PRO A 43 -7.17 16.86 -17.63
C PRO A 43 -7.72 15.44 -17.44
N ALA A 44 -7.04 14.60 -16.64
CA ALA A 44 -7.59 13.31 -16.28
C ALA A 44 -8.97 13.52 -15.61
N THR A 45 -9.96 12.74 -16.03
CA THR A 45 -11.30 12.80 -15.44
C THR A 45 -11.21 12.27 -14.01
N ASP A 46 -11.87 12.93 -13.06
CA ASP A 46 -11.95 12.43 -11.69
C ASP A 46 -12.48 11.00 -11.69
N TRP A 47 -11.93 10.15 -10.82
CA TRP A 47 -12.42 8.78 -10.70
C TRP A 47 -13.90 8.77 -10.35
N HIS A 48 -14.66 7.88 -10.97
CA HIS A 48 -16.05 7.71 -10.61
C HIS A 48 -16.15 7.10 -9.20
N ARG A 49 -17.14 7.53 -8.42
CA ARG A 49 -17.35 7.05 -7.04
C ARG A 49 -17.36 5.52 -6.94
N VAL A 50 -17.93 4.86 -7.96
CA VAL A 50 -18.05 3.39 -8.00
C VAL A 50 -16.70 2.71 -8.20
N ASP A 51 -15.79 3.32 -8.97
CA ASP A 51 -14.45 2.80 -9.20
C ASP A 51 -13.59 2.93 -7.94
N ILE A 52 -13.74 4.02 -7.20
CA ILE A 52 -13.09 4.20 -5.89
C ILE A 52 -13.58 3.13 -4.92
N ILE A 53 -14.89 2.93 -4.82
CA ILE A 53 -15.49 1.88 -3.96
C ILE A 53 -15.04 0.49 -4.42
N ALA A 54 -15.00 0.22 -5.72
CA ALA A 54 -14.54 -1.05 -6.28
C ALA A 54 -13.05 -1.28 -5.97
N ALA A 55 -12.20 -0.26 -6.07
CA ALA A 55 -10.79 -0.32 -5.73
C ALA A 55 -10.58 -0.61 -4.23
N LEU A 56 -11.40 0.00 -3.36
CA LEU A 56 -11.41 -0.30 -1.93
C LEU A 56 -11.84 -1.77 -1.68
N HIS A 57 -12.89 -2.24 -2.34
CA HIS A 57 -13.37 -3.62 -2.21
C HIS A 57 -12.34 -4.65 -2.72
N LYS A 58 -11.60 -4.34 -3.80
CA LYS A 58 -10.47 -5.17 -4.27
C LYS A 58 -9.41 -5.33 -3.19
N LYS A 59 -9.17 -4.29 -2.39
CA LYS A 59 -8.27 -4.30 -1.23
C LYS A 59 -8.91 -4.82 0.07
N ARG A 60 -10.14 -5.34 0.02
CA ARG A 60 -10.92 -5.77 1.20
C ARG A 60 -11.14 -4.65 2.22
N LEU A 61 -11.13 -3.40 1.78
CA LEU A 61 -11.42 -2.22 2.58
C LEU A 61 -12.81 -1.68 2.26
N SER A 62 -13.44 -1.04 3.23
CA SER A 62 -14.71 -0.34 3.08
C SER A 62 -14.61 1.08 3.64
N LEU A 63 -15.46 2.00 3.19
CA LEU A 63 -15.52 3.36 3.72
C LEU A 63 -15.76 3.38 5.24
N ALA A 64 -16.59 2.47 5.74
CA ALA A 64 -16.83 2.32 7.17
C ALA A 64 -15.58 1.84 7.93
N SER A 65 -14.82 0.90 7.36
CA SER A 65 -13.55 0.44 7.94
C SER A 65 -12.52 1.56 7.98
N LEU A 66 -12.43 2.36 6.91
CA LEU A 66 -11.52 3.52 6.86
C LEU A 66 -11.92 4.63 7.82
N GLY A 67 -13.22 4.90 7.95
CA GLY A 67 -13.75 5.85 8.93
C GLY A 67 -13.35 5.43 10.35
N ARG A 68 -13.62 4.17 10.72
CA ARG A 68 -13.25 3.62 12.04
C ARG A 68 -11.74 3.70 12.31
N ALA A 69 -10.91 3.38 11.32
CA ALA A 69 -9.45 3.45 11.45
C ALA A 69 -8.92 4.89 11.65
N ASN A 70 -9.66 5.90 11.17
CA ASN A 70 -9.25 7.31 11.22
C ASN A 70 -10.07 8.15 12.20
N GLY A 71 -10.99 7.53 12.97
CA GLY A 71 -11.90 8.24 13.87
C GLY A 71 -12.92 9.13 13.15
N LEU A 72 -13.24 8.84 11.88
CA LEU A 72 -14.23 9.57 11.09
C LEU A 72 -15.52 8.75 10.93
N GLY A 73 -16.64 9.45 10.83
CA GLY A 73 -17.92 8.82 10.48
C GLY A 73 -17.93 8.31 9.04
N ASN A 74 -18.69 7.24 8.79
CA ASN A 74 -18.88 6.71 7.42
C ASN A 74 -19.46 7.78 6.48
N GLU A 75 -20.45 8.55 6.96
CA GLU A 75 -21.02 9.69 6.22
C GLU A 75 -19.97 10.74 5.87
N THR A 76 -19.00 11.00 6.75
CA THR A 76 -17.91 11.94 6.47
C THR A 76 -17.06 11.46 5.29
N LEU A 77 -16.76 10.17 5.22
CA LEU A 77 -15.96 9.59 4.13
C LEU A 77 -16.75 9.48 2.83
N ILE A 78 -18.05 9.19 2.90
CA ILE A 78 -18.94 9.22 1.73
C ILE A 78 -19.03 10.64 1.18
N ASN A 79 -19.18 11.64 2.06
CA ASN A 79 -19.25 13.03 1.66
C ASN A 79 -17.94 13.51 1.02
N ALA A 80 -16.80 12.94 1.43
CA ALA A 80 -15.50 13.18 0.83
C ALA A 80 -15.37 12.73 -0.63
N LEU A 81 -16.23 11.80 -1.09
CA LEU A 81 -16.28 11.39 -2.49
C LEU A 81 -17.03 12.41 -3.36
N ASN A 82 -18.02 13.11 -2.77
CA ASN A 82 -18.88 14.05 -3.50
C ASN A 82 -18.35 15.49 -3.46
N HIS A 83 -17.69 15.87 -2.36
CA HIS A 83 -17.16 17.21 -2.13
C HIS A 83 -15.68 17.16 -1.77
N SER A 84 -14.95 18.24 -2.11
CA SER A 84 -13.54 18.38 -1.76
C SER A 84 -13.34 18.37 -0.24
N TYR A 85 -12.91 17.22 0.26
CA TYR A 85 -12.59 17.00 1.66
C TYR A 85 -11.17 16.43 1.76
N PRO A 86 -10.14 17.28 1.81
CA PRO A 86 -8.75 16.86 1.61
C PRO A 86 -8.28 15.84 2.65
N ARG A 87 -8.87 15.84 3.86
CA ARG A 87 -8.57 14.83 4.89
C ARG A 87 -9.12 13.44 4.52
N GLY A 88 -10.33 13.37 3.99
CA GLY A 88 -10.93 12.10 3.55
C GLY A 88 -10.32 11.59 2.25
N GLU A 89 -10.05 12.49 1.30
CA GLU A 89 -9.33 12.19 0.05
C GLU A 89 -7.96 11.55 0.36
N LEU A 90 -7.21 12.08 1.33
CA LEU A 90 -5.95 11.50 1.78
C LEU A 90 -6.10 10.12 2.40
N ILE A 91 -7.14 9.89 3.20
CA ILE A 91 -7.38 8.58 3.83
C ILE A 91 -7.68 7.52 2.77
N ILE A 92 -8.51 7.87 1.79
CA ILE A 92 -8.87 6.98 0.68
C ILE A 92 -7.65 6.73 -0.21
N ALA A 93 -6.90 7.77 -0.56
CA ALA A 93 -5.67 7.64 -1.35
C ALA A 93 -4.63 6.76 -0.64
N ASN A 94 -4.43 6.95 0.66
CA ASN A 94 -3.53 6.12 1.47
C ASN A 94 -3.97 4.65 1.50
N ALA A 95 -5.29 4.40 1.65
CA ALA A 95 -5.85 3.05 1.56
C ALA A 95 -5.61 2.40 0.19
N LEU A 96 -5.73 3.18 -0.88
CA LEU A 96 -5.46 2.74 -2.24
C LEU A 96 -3.96 2.72 -2.59
N ASN A 97 -3.07 3.19 -1.69
CA ASN A 97 -1.65 3.42 -1.96
C ASN A 97 -1.42 4.27 -3.22
N THR A 98 -2.33 5.21 -3.49
CA THR A 98 -2.22 6.18 -4.58
C THR A 98 -2.09 7.59 -4.00
N THR A 99 -1.95 8.59 -4.88
CA THR A 99 -2.04 9.99 -4.47
C THR A 99 -3.47 10.52 -4.66
N PRO A 100 -3.98 11.41 -3.80
CA PRO A 100 -5.31 12.00 -3.99
C PRO A 100 -5.38 12.81 -5.30
N SER A 101 -4.25 13.31 -5.77
CA SER A 101 -4.12 13.99 -7.07
C SER A 101 -4.31 13.06 -8.27
N GLU A 102 -4.15 11.75 -8.11
CA GLU A 102 -4.37 10.76 -9.17
C GLU A 102 -5.83 10.29 -9.23
N ILE A 103 -6.52 10.29 -8.08
CA ILE A 103 -7.95 9.97 -7.99
C ILE A 103 -8.80 11.19 -8.40
N TRP A 104 -8.40 12.39 -7.97
CA TRP A 104 -9.07 13.65 -8.27
C TRP A 104 -8.14 14.66 -8.94
N PRO A 105 -7.62 14.36 -10.15
CA PRO A 105 -6.78 15.26 -10.92
C PRO A 105 -7.40 16.63 -11.13
N SER A 106 -8.71 16.73 -11.41
CA SER A 106 -9.39 18.03 -11.59
C SER A 106 -9.41 18.86 -10.31
N ARG A 107 -9.26 18.22 -9.15
CA ARG A 107 -9.18 18.92 -7.87
C ARG A 107 -7.76 19.37 -7.57
N TYR A 108 -6.72 18.65 -8.00
CA TYR A 108 -5.34 18.92 -7.56
C TYR A 108 -4.46 19.58 -8.61
N PHE A 109 -4.87 19.61 -9.88
CA PHE A 109 -4.14 20.26 -10.96
C PHE A 109 -4.97 21.37 -11.60
N ASP A 110 -4.33 22.50 -11.87
CA ASP A 110 -4.86 23.57 -12.71
C ASP A 110 -4.87 23.13 -14.20
N PRO A 111 -5.65 23.80 -15.07
CA PRO A 111 -5.63 23.55 -16.52
C PRO A 111 -4.24 23.75 -17.16
N ASP A 112 -3.33 24.46 -16.49
CA ASP A 112 -1.93 24.65 -16.87
C ASP A 112 -0.99 23.56 -16.32
N GLY A 113 -1.53 22.56 -15.60
CA GLY A 113 -0.77 21.46 -15.00
C GLY A 113 -0.01 21.82 -13.72
N THR A 114 -0.29 22.99 -13.14
CA THR A 114 0.30 23.40 -11.87
C THR A 114 -0.43 22.71 -10.71
N PRO A 115 0.28 22.15 -9.71
CA PRO A 115 -0.36 21.55 -8.54
C PRO A 115 -0.96 22.63 -7.63
N ILE A 116 -2.26 22.55 -7.38
CA ILE A 116 -2.98 23.47 -6.50
C ILE A 116 -2.61 23.15 -5.04
N LYS A 117 -1.95 24.10 -4.36
CA LYS A 117 -1.61 23.96 -2.94
C LYS A 117 -2.87 24.08 -2.08
N ARG A 118 -3.40 22.95 -1.62
CA ARG A 118 -4.55 22.86 -0.70
C ARG A 118 -4.10 22.92 0.77
N THR A 119 -4.79 23.72 1.58
CA THR A 119 -4.60 23.75 3.04
C THR A 119 -5.61 22.83 3.72
N ILE A 120 -5.11 21.79 4.42
CA ILE A 120 -5.94 20.95 5.28
C ILE A 120 -6.24 21.77 6.53
N ARG A 121 -7.47 22.29 6.64
CA ARG A 121 -7.90 22.98 7.85
C ARG A 121 -7.94 21.97 8.99
N LYS A 122 -7.16 22.23 10.05
CA LYS A 122 -7.29 21.47 11.29
C LYS A 122 -8.68 21.77 11.88
N PRO A 123 -9.38 20.77 12.44
CA PRO A 123 -10.59 21.05 13.20
C PRO A 123 -10.26 22.09 14.29
N PRO A 124 -11.18 23.01 14.61
CA PRO A 124 -10.97 23.95 15.70
C PRO A 124 -10.62 23.14 16.96
N LEU A 125 -9.53 23.50 17.64
CA LEU A 125 -9.27 22.96 18.97
C LEU A 125 -10.41 23.45 19.85
N THR A 126 -11.36 22.57 20.15
CA THR A 126 -12.32 22.79 21.22
C THR A 126 -11.59 22.57 22.54
N ASP A 127 -11.50 23.64 23.34
CA ASP A 127 -11.00 23.68 24.72
C ASP A 127 -11.80 22.76 25.64
#